data_AF-A0A7J2MNP3-F1
#
_entry.id   AF-A0A7J2MNP3-F1
#
_cell.length_a   1.000
_cell.length_b   1.000
_cell.length_c   1.000
_cell.angle_alpha   90.00
_cell.angle_beta   90.00
_cell.angle_gamma   90.00
#
_symmetry.space_group_name_H-M   'P 1'
#
loop_
_entity.id
_entity.type
_entity.pdbx_description
1 polymer ?
#
loop_
_entity_poly.entity_id
_entity_poly.type
_entity_poly.pdbx_seq_one_letter_code
_entity_poly.pdbx_strand_id
1 'polypeptide(L)' 'MTTNPLTKIFIKSPFDPIVKHAEITKKAIEELNVAFTLFFERDYTKMEELCKEVIDLETDADNLKAKMREKLPSGI' A
#
# COMPACT_ATOMS: atom_id res chain seq x y z
N MET A 1 13.56 -24.43 27.81
CA MET A 1 12.62 -23.74 26.88
C MET A 1 12.53 -24.57 25.62
N THR A 2 11.44 -25.32 25.44
CA THR A 2 11.20 -26.13 24.25
C THR A 2 10.59 -25.23 23.16
N THR A 3 11.39 -24.84 22.17
CA THR A 3 10.89 -24.15 20.98
C THR A 3 10.13 -25.17 20.13
N ASN A 4 8.80 -25.13 20.23
CA ASN A 4 7.93 -26.07 19.54
C ASN A 4 8.10 -25.93 18.01
N PRO A 5 8.59 -26.95 17.28
CA PRO A 5 8.94 -26.84 15.85
C PRO A 5 7.78 -26.42 14.95
N LEU A 6 6.53 -26.61 15.40
CA LEU A 6 5.32 -26.16 14.71
C LEU A 6 5.23 -24.63 14.58
N THR A 7 5.79 -23.84 15.51
CA THR A 7 5.76 -22.36 15.40
C THR A 7 6.70 -21.83 14.32
N LYS A 8 7.69 -22.61 13.89
CA LYS A 8 8.56 -22.27 12.73
C LYS A 8 7.86 -22.44 11.38
N ILE A 9 6.70 -23.10 11.31
CA ILE A 9 5.95 -23.29 10.06
C ILE A 9 5.06 -22.06 9.78
N PHE A 10 4.71 -21.30 10.83
CA PHE A 10 3.95 -20.05 10.72
C PHE A 10 4.83 -18.80 10.57
N ILE A 11 5.98 -18.92 9.90
CA ILE A 11 6.81 -17.76 9.58
C ILE A 11 6.05 -16.92 8.54
N LYS A 12 5.63 -15.71 8.93
CA LYS A 12 5.10 -14.70 7.99
C LYS A 12 6.06 -14.52 6.83
N SER A 13 5.53 -14.43 5.61
CA SER A 13 6.38 -14.28 4.43
C SER A 13 7.24 -13.02 4.59
N PRO A 14 8.56 -13.09 4.34
CA PRO A 14 9.42 -11.92 4.37
C PRO A 14 9.00 -10.86 3.33
N PHE A 15 8.18 -11.25 2.36
CA PHE A 15 7.65 -10.40 1.30
C PHE A 15 6.25 -9.83 1.59
N ASP A 16 5.61 -10.19 2.72
CA ASP A 16 4.30 -9.64 3.12
C ASP A 16 4.22 -8.11 3.01
N PRO A 17 5.26 -7.34 3.40
CA PRO A 17 5.25 -5.89 3.23
C PRO A 17 5.25 -5.43 1.76
N ILE A 18 5.94 -6.15 0.87
CA ILE A 18 5.96 -5.84 -0.57
C ILE A 18 4.58 -6.05 -1.17
N VAL A 19 3.94 -7.18 -0.82
CA VAL A 19 2.60 -7.51 -1.31
C VAL A 19 1.60 -6.43 -0.86
N LYS A 20 1.66 -6.02 0.41
CA LYS A 20 0.81 -4.93 0.92
C LYS A 20 1.05 -3.60 0.22
N HIS A 21 2.30 -3.26 -0.09
CA HIS A 21 2.60 -2.03 -0.83
C HIS A 21 1.99 -2.09 -2.23
N ALA A 22 2.14 -3.22 -2.93
CA ALA A 22 1.53 -3.43 -4.24
C ALA A 22 -0.01 -3.35 -4.20
N GLU A 23 -0.65 -3.85 -3.14
CA GLU A 23 -2.09 -3.72 -2.94
C GLU A 23 -2.53 -2.26 -2.79
N ILE A 24 -1.80 -1.44 -2.03
CA ILE A 24 -2.11 -0.01 -1.86
C ILE A 24 -1.93 0.74 -3.18
N THR A 25 -0.84 0.48 -3.91
CA THR A 25 -0.62 1.07 -5.24
C THR A 25 -1.73 0.67 -6.22
N LYS A 26 -2.17 -0.58 -6.19
CA LYS A 26 -3.28 -1.06 -7.03
C LYS A 26 -4.57 -0.29 -6.73
N LYS A 27 -4.90 -0.06 -5.46
CA LYS A 27 -6.07 0.75 -5.08
C LYS A 27 -5.99 2.18 -5.61
N ALA A 28 -4.83 2.83 -5.48
CA ALA A 28 -4.65 4.18 -6.02
C ALA A 28 -4.83 4.24 -7.55
N ILE A 29 -4.44 3.20 -8.28
CA ILE A 29 -4.67 3.10 -9.73
C ILE A 29 -6.15 2.86 -10.04
N GLU A 30 -6.88 2.11 -9.21
CA GLU A 30 -8.31 1.88 -9.39
C GLU A 30 -9.10 3.19 -9.29
N GLU A 31 -8.71 4.10 -8.38
CA GLU A 31 -9.31 5.43 -8.25
C GLU A 31 -9.13 6.32 -9.50
N LEU A 32 -8.11 6.06 -10.33
CA LEU A 32 -7.91 6.83 -11.57
C LEU A 32 -9.08 6.68 -12.55
N ASN A 33 -9.72 5.51 -12.60
CA ASN A 33 -10.91 5.31 -13.44
C ASN A 33 -12.09 6.16 -12.96
N VAL A 34 -12.24 6.30 -11.64
CA VAL A 34 -13.26 7.15 -11.03
C VAL A 34 -12.95 8.62 -11.33
N ALA A 35 -11.68 9.03 -11.23
CA ALA A 35 -11.24 10.39 -11.55
C ALA A 35 -11.60 10.80 -12.99
N PHE A 36 -11.38 9.91 -13.97
CA PHE A 36 -11.78 10.18 -15.35
C PHE A 36 -13.29 10.35 -15.49
N THR A 37 -14.08 9.51 -14.83
CA THR A 37 -15.55 9.60 -14.86
C THR A 37 -16.03 10.94 -14.29
N LEU A 38 -15.54 11.33 -13.11
CA LEU A 38 -15.87 12.61 -12.47
C LEU A 38 -15.43 13.82 -13.33
N PHE A 39 -14.27 13.72 -14.00
CA PHE A 39 -13.79 14.75 -14.91
C PHE A 39 -14.74 14.95 -16.10
N PHE A 40 -15.24 13.87 -16.70
CA PHE A 40 -16.23 13.96 -17.78
C PHE A 40 -17.58 14.52 -17.31
N GLU A 41 -17.98 14.19 -16.09
CA GLU A 41 -19.20 14.70 -15.46
C GLU A 41 -19.07 16.15 -14.95
N ARG A 42 -17.84 16.71 -14.96
CA ARG A 42 -17.49 18.03 -14.41
C ARG A 42 -17.79 18.17 -12.92
N ASP A 43 -17.80 17.06 -12.19
CA ASP A 43 -17.98 17.04 -10.74
C ASP A 43 -16.63 17.23 -10.04
N TYR A 44 -16.15 18.48 -10.07
CA TYR A 44 -14.85 18.83 -9.49
C TYR A 44 -14.83 18.74 -7.96
N THR A 45 -15.99 18.87 -7.30
CA THR A 45 -16.08 18.75 -5.85
C THR A 45 -15.77 17.33 -5.41
N LYS A 46 -16.39 16.32 -6.03
CA LYS A 46 -16.02 14.92 -5.76
C LYS A 46 -14.61 14.59 -6.22
N MET A 47 -14.12 15.25 -7.26
CA MET A 47 -12.74 15.05 -7.71
C MET A 47 -11.72 15.54 -6.66
N GLU A 48 -12.00 16.62 -5.94
CA GLU A 48 -11.16 17.07 -4.81
C GLU A 48 -11.18 16.09 -3.64
N GLU A 49 -12.34 15.48 -3.35
CA GLU A 49 -12.45 14.42 -2.33
C GLU A 49 -11.63 13.19 -2.73
N LEU A 50 -11.77 12.74 -3.97
CA LEU A 50 -10.99 11.63 -4.52
C LEU A 50 -9.48 11.91 -4.49
N CYS A 51 -9.06 13.16 -4.77
CA CYS A 51 -7.65 13.54 -4.66
C CYS A 51 -7.11 13.38 -3.24
N LYS A 52 -7.89 13.71 -2.21
CA LYS A 52 -7.49 13.52 -0.82
C LYS A 52 -7.32 12.03 -0.50
N GLU A 53 -8.26 11.20 -0.96
CA GLU A 53 -8.17 9.74 -0.78
C GLU A 53 -6.91 9.16 -1.45
N VAL A 54 -6.56 9.62 -2.65
CA VAL A 54 -5.33 9.21 -3.34
C VAL A 54 -4.07 9.67 -2.60
N ILE A 55 -4.07 10.88 -2.03
CA ILE A 55 -2.95 11.38 -1.20
C ILE A 55 -2.78 10.54 0.06
N ASP A 56 -3.88 10.14 0.71
CA ASP A 56 -3.84 9.28 1.89
C ASP A 56 -3.28 7.89 1.54
N LEU A 57 -3.70 7.32 0.40
CA LEU A 57 -3.15 6.05 -0.11
C LEU A 57 -1.65 6.15 -0.43
N GLU A 58 -1.20 7.26 -1.01
CA GLU A 58 0.22 7.52 -1.28
C GLU A 58 1.04 7.59 0.01
N THR A 59 0.52 8.32 1.00
CA THR A 59 1.15 8.46 2.32
C THR A 59 1.30 7.10 3.00
N ASP A 60 0.27 6.26 2.94
CA ASP A 60 0.29 4.90 3.47
C ASP A 60 1.30 4.00 2.73
N ALA A 61 1.37 4.13 1.40
CA ALA A 61 2.32 3.39 0.58
C ALA A 61 3.77 3.77 0.92
N ASP A 62 4.06 5.06 1.10
CA ASP A 62 5.42 5.52 1.39
C ASP A 62 5.83 5.20 2.84
N ASN A 63 4.90 5.27 3.79
CA ASN A 63 5.11 4.77 5.16
C ASN A 63 5.48 3.28 5.20
N LEU A 64 4.80 2.47 4.37
CA LEU A 64 5.10 1.04 4.28
C LEU A 64 6.47 0.81 3.62
N LYS A 65 6.79 1.56 2.56
CA LYS A 65 8.08 1.53 1.88
C LYS A 65 9.23 1.94 2.80
N ALA A 66 9.05 2.95 3.67
CA ALA A 66 10.02 3.33 4.69
C ALA A 66 10.28 2.18 5.68
N LYS A 67 9.22 1.57 6.23
CA LYS A 67 9.31 0.40 7.13
C LYS A 67 10.00 -0.80 6.49
N MET A 68 9.83 -0.97 5.18
CA MET A 68 10.50 -2.04 4.43
C MET A 68 12.00 -1.78 4.32
N ARG A 69 12.38 -0.54 4.06
CA ARG A 69 13.78 -0.12 3.94
C ARG A 69 14.56 -0.26 5.26
N GLU A 70 13.89 -0.05 6.39
CA GLU A 70 14.48 -0.30 7.72
C GLU A 70 14.70 -1.79 8.04
N LYS A 71 13.81 -2.66 7.53
CA LYS A 71 13.86 -4.11 7.81
C LYS A 71 14.76 -4.88 6.85
N LEU A 72 15.05 -4.32 5.68
CA LEU A 72 16.03 -4.90 4.78
C LEU A 72 17.43 -4.52 5.30
N PRO A 73 18.30 -5.48 5.65
CA PRO A 73 19.69 -5.14 5.90
C PRO A 73 20.23 -4.45 4.65
N SER A 74 20.91 -3.32 4.84
CA SER A 74 21.57 -2.59 3.77
C SER A 74 22.54 -3.55 3.10
N GLY A 75 22.12 -4.15 1.99
CA GLY A 75 22.92 -5.05 1.17
C GLY A 75 23.77 -4.26 0.18
N ILE A 76 24.47 -3.24 0.70
CA ILE A 76 25.82 -2.79 0.35
C ILE A 76 26.49 -2.47 1.68
#